data_AF-A0A8K0LYA4-F1
#
_entry.id   AF-A0A8K0LYA4-F1
#
_cell.length_a   1.000
_cell.length_b   1.000
_cell.length_c   1.000
_cell.angle_alpha   90.00
_cell.angle_beta   90.00
_cell.angle_gamma   90.00
#
_symmetry.space_group_name_H-M   'P 1'
#
loop_
_entity.id
_entity.type
_entity.pdbx_description
1 polymer ?
#
loop_
_entity_poly.entity_id
_entity_poly.type
_entity_poly.pdbx_seq_one_letter_code
_entity_poly.pdbx_strand_id
1 'polypeptide(L)'
;MALSKIAYATIYTLSITYNTTNFFTSFDFFNEEDPANSFVEYVDFETAVSEGLPGDRNGAIYMGVDTTTVSHASGRKSVRIHIIEGVNTQVHNTITLHTGFGCYITNEGTLESTTLLDTANYQNYSNSFNANGGGVYAIEWTSDYISIWFFARNQIPDNIKTEFLDPSAWGLPTARFIGGSGCNTDTYFMSNSLVFDTTFCRDQCGDTASIPSWSSFDIDCQHP
;
A
#
# COMPACT_ATOMS: atom_id res chain seq x y z
N MET A 1 37.05 12.02 -16.97
CA MET A 1 36.85 12.90 -15.80
C MET A 1 35.58 12.46 -15.10
N ALA A 2 35.59 12.28 -13.79
CA ALA A 2 34.38 12.08 -13.01
C ALA A 2 34.03 13.39 -12.31
N LEU A 3 32.82 13.94 -12.54
CA LEU A 3 32.29 15.02 -11.72
C LEU A 3 31.70 14.42 -10.45
N SER A 4 32.41 14.56 -9.34
CA SER A 4 31.86 14.30 -8.00
C SER A 4 31.01 15.49 -7.56
N LYS A 5 29.68 15.36 -7.67
CA LYS A 5 28.74 16.30 -7.05
C LYS A 5 28.64 15.94 -5.56
N ILE A 6 28.70 16.94 -4.67
CA ILE A 6 28.37 16.73 -3.25
C ILE A 6 26.88 16.41 -3.17
N ALA A 7 26.55 15.18 -2.82
CA ALA A 7 25.20 14.79 -2.41
C ALA A 7 25.09 14.98 -0.89
N TYR A 8 24.06 15.70 -0.45
CA TYR A 8 23.68 15.74 0.97
C TYR A 8 22.63 14.66 1.20
N ALA A 9 22.77 13.88 2.26
CA ALA A 9 21.73 12.96 2.70
C ALA A 9 20.56 13.76 3.29
N THR A 10 19.33 13.43 2.89
CA THR A 10 18.13 13.92 3.56
C THR A 10 17.96 13.10 4.83
N ILE A 11 18.02 13.76 5.99
CA ILE A 11 17.80 13.12 7.29
C ILE A 11 16.37 13.39 7.73
N TYR A 12 15.60 12.32 7.90
CA TYR A 12 14.24 12.38 8.42
C TYR A 12 14.24 12.14 9.94
N THR A 13 13.40 12.87 10.67
CA THR A 13 13.16 12.66 12.10
C THR A 13 11.81 11.99 12.31
N LEU A 14 11.73 11.04 13.25
CA LEU A 14 10.47 10.40 13.63
C LEU A 14 9.42 11.45 14.06
N SER A 15 8.26 11.44 13.39
CA SER A 15 7.14 12.35 13.70
C SER A 15 6.04 11.68 14.51
N ILE A 16 5.53 10.54 14.03
CA ILE A 16 4.44 9.77 14.66
C ILE A 16 4.79 8.28 14.61
N THR A 17 4.42 7.54 15.65
CA THR A 17 4.43 6.07 15.65
C THR A 17 3.01 5.55 15.86
N TYR A 18 2.57 4.68 14.96
CA TYR A 18 1.34 3.89 15.14
C TYR A 18 1.71 2.47 15.58
N ASN A 19 1.07 1.98 16.63
CA ASN A 19 1.27 0.65 17.21
C ASN A 19 -0.05 0.13 17.82
N THR A 20 -0.03 -1.06 18.44
CA THR A 20 -1.27 -1.70 18.95
C THR A 20 -2.02 -0.90 20.02
N THR A 21 -1.42 0.13 20.64
CA THR A 21 -2.11 0.96 21.65
C THR A 21 -2.83 2.18 21.08
N ASN A 22 -2.52 2.62 19.86
CA ASN A 22 -3.09 3.85 19.28
C ASN A 22 -3.57 3.73 17.83
N PHE A 23 -3.29 2.62 17.13
CA PHE A 23 -3.60 2.48 15.70
C PHE A 23 -5.10 2.70 15.42
N PHE A 24 -5.99 1.88 16.00
CA PHE A 24 -7.43 1.97 15.73
C PHE A 24 -8.12 3.24 16.26
N THR A 25 -7.45 4.02 17.11
CA THR A 25 -7.94 5.35 17.55
C THR A 25 -7.36 6.50 16.72
N SER A 26 -6.47 6.22 15.78
CA SER A 26 -5.81 7.21 14.92
C SER A 26 -6.32 7.21 13.47
N PHE A 27 -7.26 6.32 13.15
CA PHE A 27 -7.85 6.17 11.83
C PHE A 27 -9.37 6.09 11.92
N ASP A 28 -10.04 6.71 10.95
CA ASP A 28 -11.49 6.63 10.81
C ASP A 28 -11.89 5.28 10.21
N PHE A 29 -12.97 4.68 10.72
CA PHE A 29 -13.57 3.47 10.16
C PHE A 29 -14.65 3.89 9.17
N PHE A 30 -14.31 3.87 7.88
CA PHE A 30 -15.26 4.04 6.79
C PHE A 30 -16.33 2.92 6.87
N ASN A 31 -17.61 3.29 6.80
CA ASN A 31 -18.76 2.40 6.94
C ASN A 31 -19.91 2.74 5.97
N GLU A 32 -19.58 3.42 4.87
CA GLU A 32 -20.50 3.78 3.79
C GLU A 32 -20.32 2.81 2.60
N GLU A 33 -21.17 2.93 1.58
CA GLU A 33 -21.05 2.13 0.34
C GLU A 33 -19.68 2.32 -0.34
N ASP A 34 -19.09 1.23 -0.85
CA ASP A 34 -17.79 1.28 -1.54
C ASP A 34 -17.87 2.18 -2.78
N PRO A 35 -17.09 3.27 -2.90
CA PRO A 35 -17.08 4.11 -4.10
C PRO A 35 -16.71 3.37 -5.39
N ALA A 36 -16.08 2.19 -5.29
CA ALA A 36 -15.81 1.32 -6.44
C ALA A 36 -17.01 0.44 -6.86
N ASN A 37 -18.08 0.39 -6.07
CA ASN A 37 -19.25 -0.48 -6.23
C ASN A 37 -18.87 -1.98 -6.19
N SER A 38 -18.05 -2.35 -5.22
CA SER A 38 -17.61 -3.73 -4.99
C SER A 38 -18.54 -4.45 -4.00
N PHE A 39 -18.50 -5.77 -3.98
CA PHE A 39 -19.25 -6.67 -3.11
C PHE A 39 -18.64 -6.74 -1.69
N VAL A 40 -18.55 -5.59 -1.03
CA VAL A 40 -18.02 -5.40 0.34
C VAL A 40 -19.02 -4.64 1.21
N GLU A 41 -19.15 -5.05 2.47
CA GLU A 41 -19.93 -4.36 3.51
C GLU A 41 -18.94 -3.69 4.49
N TYR A 42 -18.61 -2.42 4.28
CA TYR A 42 -17.77 -1.69 5.23
C TYR A 42 -18.54 -1.43 6.53
N VAL A 43 -17.95 -1.79 7.68
CA VAL A 43 -18.62 -1.72 8.99
C VAL A 43 -17.91 -0.75 9.95
N ASP A 44 -18.71 -0.14 10.84
CA ASP A 44 -18.19 0.73 11.89
C ASP A 44 -17.30 -0.02 12.90
N PHE A 45 -16.54 0.75 13.69
CA PHE A 45 -15.59 0.20 14.65
C PHE A 45 -16.21 -0.71 15.72
N GLU A 46 -17.42 -0.41 16.21
CA GLU A 46 -18.09 -1.20 17.25
C GLU A 46 -18.50 -2.57 16.70
N THR A 47 -19.12 -2.56 15.52
CA THR A 47 -19.47 -3.76 14.76
C THR A 47 -18.23 -4.60 14.43
N ALA A 48 -17.19 -3.97 13.86
CA ALA A 48 -15.95 -4.63 13.48
C ALA A 48 -15.25 -5.31 14.68
N VAL A 49 -15.18 -4.63 15.83
CA VAL A 49 -14.64 -5.19 17.08
C VAL A 49 -15.49 -6.36 17.59
N SER A 50 -16.82 -6.24 17.53
CA SER A 50 -17.73 -7.31 17.97
C SER A 50 -17.59 -8.60 17.16
N GLU A 51 -17.25 -8.48 15.87
CA GLU A 51 -16.97 -9.59 14.95
C GLU A 51 -15.49 -10.02 14.93
N GLY A 52 -14.62 -9.31 15.68
CA GLY A 52 -13.20 -9.63 15.83
C GLY A 52 -12.33 -9.34 14.60
N LEU A 53 -12.79 -8.44 13.72
CA LEU A 53 -12.13 -8.05 12.47
C LEU A 53 -10.84 -7.25 12.72
N PRO A 54 -10.81 -6.18 13.56
CA PRO A 54 -9.58 -5.55 14.04
C PRO A 54 -9.13 -6.13 15.39
N GLY A 55 -7.85 -6.01 15.73
CA GLY A 55 -7.36 -6.26 17.08
C GLY A 55 -5.84 -6.32 17.22
N ASP A 56 -5.38 -6.74 18.41
CA ASP A 56 -3.99 -7.17 18.64
C ASP A 56 -3.92 -8.70 18.50
N ARG A 57 -3.01 -9.19 17.66
CA ARG A 57 -2.63 -10.61 17.60
C ARG A 57 -1.11 -10.71 17.79
N ASN A 58 -0.69 -11.21 18.96
CA ASN A 58 0.71 -11.43 19.32
C ASN A 58 1.61 -10.18 19.30
N GLY A 59 1.07 -9.00 19.66
CA GLY A 59 1.78 -7.72 19.64
C GLY A 59 1.82 -7.05 18.26
N ALA A 60 1.02 -7.55 17.30
CA ALA A 60 0.86 -6.97 15.97
C ALA A 60 -0.59 -6.49 15.76
N ILE A 61 -0.72 -5.39 15.04
CA ILE A 61 -2.01 -4.88 14.55
C ILE A 61 -2.56 -5.91 13.56
N TYR A 62 -3.75 -6.43 13.83
CA TYR A 62 -4.49 -7.34 12.98
C TYR A 62 -5.70 -6.61 12.40
N MET A 63 -5.90 -6.76 11.09
CA MET A 63 -7.10 -6.38 10.37
C MET A 63 -7.44 -7.56 9.46
N GLY A 64 -8.69 -8.00 9.51
CA GLY A 64 -9.19 -9.11 8.71
C GLY A 64 -10.63 -8.88 8.26
N VAL A 65 -11.16 -9.91 7.62
CA VAL A 65 -12.48 -9.93 6.97
C VAL A 65 -13.30 -11.11 7.50
N ASP A 66 -14.61 -11.10 7.29
CA ASP A 66 -15.41 -12.28 7.62
C ASP A 66 -15.08 -13.46 6.67
N THR A 67 -14.54 -14.51 7.28
CA THR A 67 -14.15 -15.79 6.66
C THR A 67 -15.11 -16.94 7.00
N THR A 68 -16.16 -16.66 7.79
CA THR A 68 -17.07 -17.65 8.36
C THR A 68 -18.44 -17.66 7.70
N THR A 69 -18.98 -16.49 7.32
CA THR A 69 -20.27 -16.44 6.62
C THR A 69 -20.11 -16.70 5.13
N VAL A 70 -20.95 -17.59 4.59
CA VAL A 70 -20.86 -18.10 3.21
C VAL A 70 -21.79 -17.35 2.25
N SER A 71 -22.72 -16.53 2.77
CA SER A 71 -23.71 -15.81 1.95
C SER A 71 -24.20 -14.52 2.62
N HIS A 72 -23.59 -13.40 2.28
CA HIS A 72 -24.19 -12.07 2.48
C HIS A 72 -24.88 -11.65 1.19
N ALA A 73 -26.01 -10.95 1.28
CA ALA A 73 -26.67 -10.36 0.12
C ALA A 73 -26.00 -9.05 -0.36
N SER A 74 -25.08 -8.50 0.44
CA SER A 74 -24.52 -7.15 0.31
C SER A 74 -22.98 -7.10 0.32
N GLY A 75 -22.30 -8.25 0.23
CA GLY A 75 -20.82 -8.31 0.28
C GLY A 75 -20.22 -8.86 1.57
N ARG A 76 -18.90 -9.12 1.56
CA ARG A 76 -18.14 -9.53 2.77
C ARG A 76 -17.80 -8.32 3.63
N LYS A 77 -17.78 -8.47 4.95
CA LYS A 77 -17.47 -7.36 5.87
C LYS A 77 -15.99 -7.01 5.95
N SER A 78 -15.66 -5.71 5.97
CA SER A 78 -14.28 -5.19 5.91
C SER A 78 -14.08 -3.76 6.48
N VAL A 79 -12.85 -3.21 6.37
CA VAL A 79 -12.32 -1.92 6.90
C VAL A 79 -11.49 -1.19 5.80
N ARG A 80 -11.23 0.14 5.84
CA ARG A 80 -10.58 0.90 4.71
C ARG A 80 -9.78 2.21 4.97
N ILE A 81 -8.70 2.48 4.17
CA ILE A 81 -7.95 3.77 3.96
C ILE A 81 -7.16 3.98 2.56
N HIS A 82 -5.79 4.18 2.42
CA HIS A 82 -4.92 4.29 1.14
C HIS A 82 -3.29 4.02 1.13
N ILE A 83 -2.64 2.80 0.93
CA ILE A 83 -1.14 2.48 0.72
C ILE A 83 -0.73 1.23 -0.17
N ILE A 84 -1.10 -0.06 0.08
CA ILE A 84 -0.65 -1.27 -0.70
C ILE A 84 -1.76 -1.77 -1.62
N GLU A 85 -1.43 -2.18 -2.86
CA GLU A 85 -2.36 -2.58 -3.93
C GLU A 85 -2.12 -3.99 -4.49
N GLY A 86 -3.18 -4.79 -4.69
CA GLY A 86 -3.15 -6.00 -5.51
C GLY A 86 -4.49 -6.71 -5.62
N VAL A 87 -4.62 -7.62 -6.60
CA VAL A 87 -5.89 -8.29 -6.92
C VAL A 87 -5.74 -9.81 -7.18
N ASN A 88 -6.74 -10.60 -6.79
CA ASN A 88 -6.88 -12.01 -7.13
C ASN A 88 -5.63 -12.87 -6.80
N THR A 89 -5.20 -13.75 -7.71
CA THR A 89 -4.08 -14.69 -7.53
C THR A 89 -2.70 -14.07 -7.81
N GLN A 90 -2.59 -12.74 -7.78
CA GLN A 90 -1.35 -12.04 -8.06
C GLN A 90 -0.23 -12.43 -7.06
N VAL A 91 0.98 -12.63 -7.58
CA VAL A 91 2.16 -13.11 -6.82
C VAL A 91 3.25 -12.03 -6.66
N HIS A 92 2.99 -10.83 -7.16
CA HIS A 92 3.84 -9.65 -7.12
C HIS A 92 3.00 -8.44 -6.70
N ASN A 93 3.60 -7.47 -6.00
CA ASN A 93 2.93 -6.22 -5.68
C ASN A 93 2.86 -5.33 -6.94
N THR A 94 1.73 -4.65 -7.17
CA THR A 94 1.71 -3.52 -8.11
C THR A 94 1.89 -2.24 -7.31
N ILE A 95 2.84 -1.40 -7.72
CA ILE A 95 2.98 -0.06 -7.15
C ILE A 95 2.59 0.92 -8.25
N THR A 96 1.40 1.50 -8.14
CA THR A 96 0.88 2.48 -9.11
C THR A 96 1.04 3.91 -8.59
N LEU A 97 0.85 4.88 -9.49
CA LEU A 97 0.68 6.27 -9.14
C LEU A 97 -0.37 6.91 -10.05
N HIS A 98 -1.43 7.44 -9.47
CA HIS A 98 -2.52 8.09 -10.20
C HIS A 98 -2.44 9.61 -10.04
N THR A 99 -2.57 10.33 -11.16
CA THR A 99 -2.45 11.80 -11.22
C THR A 99 -3.54 12.40 -12.08
N GLY A 100 -3.86 13.67 -11.83
CA GLY A 100 -4.67 14.47 -12.74
C GLY A 100 -4.05 14.58 -14.14
N PHE A 101 -4.88 14.98 -15.12
CA PHE A 101 -4.46 15.15 -16.51
C PHE A 101 -3.26 16.11 -16.64
N GLY A 102 -2.37 15.82 -17.59
CA GLY A 102 -1.20 16.65 -17.92
C GLY A 102 0.07 16.34 -17.13
N CYS A 103 -0.02 15.59 -16.02
CA CYS A 103 1.16 15.05 -15.36
C CYS A 103 1.74 13.87 -16.16
N TYR A 104 3.06 13.86 -16.35
CA TYR A 104 3.81 12.73 -16.89
C TYR A 104 4.91 12.33 -15.90
N ILE A 105 4.92 11.05 -15.56
CA ILE A 105 5.84 10.43 -14.60
C ILE A 105 6.81 9.52 -15.33
N THR A 106 8.06 9.46 -14.86
CA THR A 106 9.07 8.48 -15.30
C THR A 106 9.52 7.60 -14.14
N ASN A 107 10.05 6.41 -14.44
CA ASN A 107 10.59 5.46 -13.45
C ASN A 107 12.12 5.39 -13.42
N GLU A 108 12.82 6.44 -13.88
CA GLU A 108 14.28 6.50 -13.83
C GLU A 108 14.79 6.34 -12.38
N GLY A 109 15.86 5.56 -12.21
CA GLY A 109 16.43 5.26 -10.89
C GLY A 109 15.67 4.20 -10.07
N THR A 110 14.72 3.48 -10.67
CA THR A 110 14.15 2.24 -10.07
C THR A 110 15.10 1.05 -10.27
N LEU A 111 14.96 -0.01 -9.47
CA LEU A 111 15.54 -1.34 -9.76
C LEU A 111 15.18 -1.81 -11.19
N GLU A 112 16.16 -2.36 -11.92
CA GLU A 112 16.00 -2.81 -13.32
C GLU A 112 14.90 -3.88 -13.52
N SER A 113 14.57 -4.61 -12.46
CA SER A 113 13.53 -5.64 -12.44
C SER A 113 12.09 -5.10 -12.30
N THR A 114 11.92 -3.79 -12.22
CA THR A 114 10.61 -3.14 -12.11
C THR A 114 10.24 -2.45 -13.43
N THR A 115 9.10 -2.85 -13.99
CA THR A 115 8.43 -2.08 -15.04
C THR A 115 7.34 -1.20 -14.41
N LEU A 116 6.81 -0.23 -15.16
CA LEU A 116 5.75 0.68 -14.68
C LEU A 116 4.44 0.01 -14.21
N LEU A 117 4.32 -1.33 -14.33
CA LEU A 117 3.14 -2.11 -13.94
C LEU A 117 3.47 -3.44 -13.23
N ASP A 118 4.75 -3.77 -13.00
CA ASP A 118 5.15 -5.06 -12.41
C ASP A 118 6.49 -4.97 -11.67
N THR A 119 6.57 -5.64 -10.53
CA THR A 119 7.78 -5.74 -9.69
C THR A 119 8.18 -7.21 -9.56
N ALA A 120 9.22 -7.65 -10.28
CA ALA A 120 9.58 -9.08 -10.39
C ALA A 120 10.14 -9.74 -9.09
N ASN A 121 9.93 -9.14 -7.92
CA ASN A 121 10.27 -9.71 -6.63
C ASN A 121 9.10 -10.56 -6.10
N TYR A 122 9.24 -11.89 -6.13
CA TYR A 122 8.20 -12.82 -5.65
C TYR A 122 7.91 -12.73 -4.14
N GLN A 123 8.74 -12.08 -3.32
CA GLN A 123 8.57 -12.03 -1.86
C GLN A 123 7.79 -10.81 -1.36
N ASN A 124 7.35 -9.92 -2.26
CA ASN A 124 6.81 -8.61 -1.88
C ASN A 124 5.28 -8.58 -1.71
N TYR A 125 4.58 -9.67 -2.03
CA TYR A 125 3.12 -9.76 -1.98
C TYR A 125 2.61 -11.16 -1.62
N SER A 126 1.35 -11.23 -1.17
CA SER A 126 0.56 -12.46 -0.97
C SER A 126 1.28 -13.58 -0.20
N ASN A 127 1.04 -14.84 -0.56
CA ASN A 127 1.50 -16.05 0.12
C ASN A 127 3.02 -16.10 0.31
N SER A 128 3.80 -15.59 -0.65
CA SER A 128 5.26 -15.56 -0.58
C SER A 128 5.78 -14.55 0.44
N PHE A 129 5.17 -13.35 0.50
CA PHE A 129 5.43 -12.37 1.56
C PHE A 129 5.08 -12.97 2.93
N ASN A 130 3.88 -13.56 3.06
CA ASN A 130 3.41 -14.18 4.30
C ASN A 130 4.32 -15.32 4.77
N ALA A 131 4.73 -16.22 3.86
CA ALA A 131 5.63 -17.34 4.16
C ALA A 131 7.04 -16.88 4.57
N ASN A 132 7.50 -15.71 4.12
CA ASN A 132 8.75 -15.08 4.54
C ASN A 132 8.64 -14.32 5.87
N GLY A 133 7.47 -14.33 6.52
CA GLY A 133 7.19 -13.52 7.71
C GLY A 133 7.06 -12.02 7.40
N GLY A 134 6.73 -11.67 6.16
CA GLY A 134 6.52 -10.30 5.67
C GLY A 134 7.80 -9.54 5.35
N GLY A 135 7.77 -8.23 5.61
CA GLY A 135 8.86 -7.31 5.32
C GLY A 135 8.54 -5.90 5.82
N VAL A 136 9.18 -4.89 5.24
CA VAL A 136 8.85 -3.47 5.44
C VAL A 136 8.71 -2.80 4.09
N TYR A 137 7.62 -2.05 3.90
CA TYR A 137 7.50 -1.03 2.86
C TYR A 137 7.88 0.32 3.44
N ALA A 138 8.71 1.07 2.72
CA ALA A 138 9.10 2.44 3.07
C ALA A 138 8.81 3.37 1.88
N ILE A 139 8.26 4.55 2.16
CA ILE A 139 7.96 5.57 1.16
C ILE A 139 8.73 6.85 1.51
N GLU A 140 9.51 7.34 0.56
CA GLU A 140 10.10 8.68 0.57
C GLU A 140 9.31 9.55 -0.43
N TRP A 141 8.76 10.67 0.03
CA TRP A 141 8.05 11.62 -0.82
C TRP A 141 8.70 13.00 -0.67
N THR A 142 9.07 13.58 -1.81
CA THR A 142 9.70 14.89 -1.96
C THR A 142 9.03 15.65 -3.11
N SER A 143 9.35 16.95 -3.25
CA SER A 143 8.90 17.76 -4.38
C SER A 143 9.34 17.23 -5.76
N ASP A 144 10.46 16.52 -5.82
CA ASP A 144 11.05 16.02 -7.07
C ASP A 144 10.58 14.60 -7.44
N TYR A 145 10.25 13.77 -6.43
CA TYR A 145 9.92 12.36 -6.63
C TYR A 145 9.18 11.72 -5.45
N ILE A 146 8.50 10.61 -5.75
CA ILE A 146 8.05 9.60 -4.78
C ILE A 146 8.86 8.33 -5.01
N SER A 147 9.35 7.69 -3.96
CA SER A 147 10.11 6.43 -4.03
C SER A 147 9.62 5.44 -2.99
N ILE A 148 9.47 4.18 -3.40
CA ILE A 148 8.97 3.08 -2.57
C ILE A 148 10.01 1.96 -2.57
N TRP A 149 10.45 1.56 -1.38
CA TRP A 149 11.26 0.38 -1.17
C TRP A 149 10.41 -0.73 -0.56
N PHE A 150 10.70 -1.96 -0.96
CA PHE A 150 10.30 -3.16 -0.26
C PHE A 150 11.56 -3.87 0.26
N PHE A 151 11.62 -4.07 1.56
CA PHE A 151 12.64 -4.88 2.21
C PHE A 151 12.02 -6.18 2.71
N ALA A 152 12.47 -7.31 2.16
CA ALA A 152 12.12 -8.65 2.68
C ALA A 152 12.53 -8.78 4.16
N ARG A 153 11.87 -9.65 4.94
CA ARG A 153 12.09 -9.79 6.40
C ARG A 153 13.56 -9.86 6.82
N ASN A 154 14.40 -10.53 6.05
CA ASN A 154 15.83 -10.74 6.28
C ASN A 154 16.75 -9.70 5.60
N GLN A 155 16.19 -8.67 4.99
CA GLN A 155 16.88 -7.58 4.27
C GLN A 155 16.48 -6.19 4.78
N ILE A 156 15.75 -6.10 5.89
CA ILE A 156 15.35 -4.82 6.51
C ILE A 156 16.62 -4.09 7.00
N PRO A 157 16.88 -2.84 6.55
CA PRO A 157 18.03 -2.06 7.01
C PRO A 157 17.96 -1.76 8.52
N ASP A 158 19.08 -1.89 9.24
CA ASP A 158 19.15 -1.63 10.68
C ASP A 158 18.74 -0.19 11.05
N ASN A 159 18.98 0.77 10.16
CA ASN A 159 18.64 2.18 10.36
C ASN A 159 17.14 2.51 10.18
N ILE A 160 16.28 1.55 9.80
CA ILE A 160 14.85 1.84 9.60
C ILE A 160 14.09 2.17 10.91
N LYS A 161 14.73 1.94 12.07
CA LYS A 161 14.16 2.18 13.41
C LYS A 161 14.87 3.31 14.17
N THR A 162 15.81 4.03 13.55
CA THR A 162 16.55 5.11 14.23
C THR A 162 15.75 6.42 14.20
N GLU A 163 15.90 7.23 15.26
CA GLU A 163 15.25 8.55 15.36
C GLU A 163 15.70 9.52 14.25
N PHE A 164 16.89 9.28 13.70
CA PHE A 164 17.44 9.93 12.51
C PHE A 164 17.56 8.89 11.40
N LEU A 165 16.75 9.04 10.37
CA LEU A 165 16.62 8.10 9.25
C LEU A 165 17.32 8.67 8.02
N ASP A 166 18.21 7.88 7.42
CA ASP A 166 18.94 8.21 6.20
C ASP A 166 18.69 7.13 5.13
N PRO A 167 17.89 7.41 4.09
CA PRO A 167 17.58 6.45 3.04
C PRO A 167 18.71 6.29 2.01
N SER A 168 19.78 7.10 2.04
CA SER A 168 20.85 7.05 1.03
C SER A 168 21.60 5.71 0.98
N ALA A 169 21.58 4.95 2.08
CA ALA A 169 22.18 3.62 2.18
C ALA A 169 21.27 2.48 1.70
N TRP A 170 20.00 2.74 1.37
CA TRP A 170 19.02 1.70 1.02
C TRP A 170 19.13 1.16 -0.41
N GLY A 171 19.93 1.81 -1.25
CA GLY A 171 20.06 1.45 -2.66
C GLY A 171 18.85 1.88 -3.49
N LEU A 172 18.73 1.32 -4.71
CA LEU A 172 17.66 1.67 -5.62
C LEU A 172 16.28 1.23 -5.09
N PRO A 173 15.25 2.08 -5.16
CA PRO A 173 13.89 1.73 -4.75
C PRO A 173 13.27 0.66 -5.65
N THR A 174 12.29 -0.05 -5.08
CA THR A 174 11.41 -0.99 -5.79
C THR A 174 10.57 -0.29 -6.84
N ALA A 175 10.11 0.94 -6.57
CA ALA A 175 9.46 1.82 -7.53
C ALA A 175 9.89 3.28 -7.29
N ARG A 176 10.25 4.01 -8.35
CA ARG A 176 10.47 5.46 -8.30
C ARG A 176 9.56 6.15 -9.29
N PHE A 177 8.98 7.27 -8.87
CA PHE A 177 8.13 8.12 -9.68
C PHE A 177 8.73 9.52 -9.69
N ILE A 178 9.31 9.92 -10.81
CA ILE A 178 9.92 11.24 -10.99
C ILE A 178 8.98 12.13 -11.80
N GLY A 179 8.63 13.29 -11.24
CA GLY A 179 7.88 14.33 -11.93
C GLY A 179 8.72 14.95 -13.05
N GLY A 180 8.36 14.71 -14.31
CA GLY A 180 9.06 15.29 -15.45
C GLY A 180 8.75 16.78 -15.66
N SER A 181 9.26 17.35 -16.75
CA SER A 181 8.89 18.71 -17.21
C SER A 181 7.42 18.77 -17.64
N GLY A 182 6.52 18.92 -16.66
CA GLY A 182 5.07 18.80 -16.83
C GLY A 182 4.35 18.26 -15.59
N CYS A 183 5.05 17.63 -14.65
CA CYS A 183 4.47 17.17 -13.39
C CYS A 183 5.25 17.71 -12.18
N ASN A 184 4.71 18.74 -11.54
CA ASN A 184 5.20 19.21 -10.24
C ASN A 184 4.51 18.39 -9.15
N THR A 185 5.28 17.58 -8.41
CA THR A 185 4.75 16.67 -7.37
C THR A 185 3.89 17.42 -6.35
N ASP A 186 4.32 18.58 -5.87
CA ASP A 186 3.61 19.39 -4.86
C ASP A 186 2.31 20.02 -5.39
N THR A 187 2.09 20.02 -6.71
CA THR A 187 0.84 20.49 -7.33
C THR A 187 -0.17 19.36 -7.53
N TYR A 188 0.31 18.13 -7.75
CA TYR A 188 -0.54 16.96 -8.00
C TYR A 188 -0.80 16.12 -6.74
N PHE A 189 0.06 16.22 -5.73
CA PHE A 189 -0.04 15.52 -4.45
C PHE A 189 -0.10 16.52 -3.29
N MET A 190 -1.22 16.52 -2.58
CA MET A 190 -1.47 17.28 -1.36
C MET A 190 -1.43 16.33 -0.14
N SER A 191 -1.68 16.83 1.06
CA SER A 191 -1.77 16.02 2.29
C SER A 191 -2.59 14.72 2.09
N ASN A 192 -1.97 13.56 2.37
CA ASN A 192 -2.48 12.21 2.08
C ASN A 192 -2.87 11.40 3.35
N SER A 193 -3.57 10.26 3.15
CA SER A 193 -3.99 9.22 4.14
C SER A 193 -3.55 7.77 3.69
N LEU A 194 -3.84 6.64 4.41
CA LEU A 194 -2.94 5.43 4.53
C LEU A 194 -3.59 3.97 4.74
N VAL A 195 -3.57 2.98 3.79
CA VAL A 195 -4.35 1.64 3.70
C VAL A 195 -3.53 0.41 4.02
N PHE A 196 -4.16 -0.75 4.29
CA PHE A 196 -5.32 -1.00 5.17
C PHE A 196 -6.78 -0.93 4.60
N ASP A 197 -7.07 -1.61 3.49
CA ASP A 197 -8.43 -2.05 3.11
C ASP A 197 -8.42 -3.50 2.64
N THR A 198 -9.60 -4.10 2.53
CA THR A 198 -9.80 -5.33 1.74
C THR A 198 -11.21 -5.34 1.16
N THR A 199 -11.34 -4.91 -0.09
CA THR A 199 -12.58 -5.04 -0.87
C THR A 199 -12.67 -6.40 -1.59
N PHE A 200 -13.78 -6.62 -2.28
CA PHE A 200 -14.12 -7.87 -2.96
C PHE A 200 -14.97 -7.56 -4.20
N CYS A 201 -14.56 -8.01 -5.38
CA CYS A 201 -15.39 -8.27 -6.58
C CYS A 201 -16.50 -7.25 -6.93
N ARG A 202 -16.45 -6.60 -8.10
CA ARG A 202 -17.64 -5.95 -8.68
C ARG A 202 -18.66 -7.00 -9.17
N ASP A 203 -19.96 -6.66 -9.20
CA ASP A 203 -21.14 -7.51 -9.52
C ASP A 203 -21.08 -8.45 -10.75
N GLN A 204 -20.04 -8.36 -11.59
CA GLN A 204 -19.75 -9.36 -12.62
C GLN A 204 -18.27 -9.74 -12.58
N CYS A 205 -17.98 -10.91 -12.00
CA CYS A 205 -16.66 -11.53 -12.02
C CYS A 205 -16.29 -11.90 -13.48
N GLY A 206 -15.63 -10.98 -14.20
CA GLY A 206 -15.20 -11.21 -15.57
C GLY A 206 -14.75 -10.00 -16.39
N ASP A 207 -15.14 -8.76 -16.02
CA ASP A 207 -14.73 -7.57 -16.78
C ASP A 207 -13.43 -6.95 -16.27
N THR A 208 -12.30 -7.41 -16.81
CA THR A 208 -10.96 -6.86 -16.54
C THR A 208 -10.72 -5.47 -17.14
N ALA A 209 -11.72 -4.86 -17.81
CA ALA A 209 -11.52 -3.64 -18.60
C ALA A 209 -11.93 -2.32 -17.91
N SER A 210 -12.50 -2.35 -16.70
CA SER A 210 -13.05 -1.12 -16.07
C SER A 210 -12.93 -1.04 -14.54
N ILE A 211 -11.74 -1.34 -13.99
CA ILE A 211 -11.40 -1.01 -12.59
C ILE A 211 -11.19 0.52 -12.48
N PRO A 212 -11.93 1.26 -11.64
CA PRO A 212 -11.63 2.66 -11.36
C PRO A 212 -10.29 2.80 -10.63
N SER A 213 -9.60 3.92 -10.81
CA SER A 213 -8.25 4.19 -10.26
C SER A 213 -8.21 4.46 -8.73
N TRP A 214 -9.01 3.76 -7.95
CA TRP A 214 -9.29 4.05 -6.53
C TRP A 214 -9.51 2.82 -5.64
N SER A 215 -9.39 1.59 -6.18
CA SER A 215 -9.73 0.34 -5.48
C SER A 215 -8.61 -0.68 -5.52
N SER A 216 -8.07 -1.07 -4.36
CA SER A 216 -7.15 -2.22 -4.30
C SER A 216 -6.77 -2.73 -2.92
N PHE A 217 -7.63 -3.58 -2.38
CA PHE A 217 -7.26 -4.98 -2.16
C PHE A 217 -8.46 -5.81 -2.66
N ASP A 218 -8.31 -6.73 -3.60
CA ASP A 218 -9.41 -7.59 -4.08
C ASP A 218 -9.08 -9.07 -3.82
N ILE A 219 -9.64 -9.64 -2.74
CA ILE A 219 -9.36 -11.02 -2.31
C ILE A 219 -10.46 -11.99 -2.78
N ASP A 220 -10.16 -12.69 -3.88
CA ASP A 220 -10.72 -14.00 -4.25
C ASP A 220 -12.27 -14.14 -4.25
N CYS A 221 -12.86 -14.02 -5.44
CA CYS A 221 -14.26 -14.35 -5.70
C CYS A 221 -14.53 -15.88 -5.67
N GLN A 222 -14.35 -16.55 -4.52
CA GLN A 222 -14.67 -17.98 -4.37
C GLN A 222 -16.17 -18.22 -4.60
N HIS A 223 -16.48 -18.75 -5.79
CA HIS A 223 -17.77 -19.40 -6.05
C HIS A 223 -17.82 -20.76 -5.34
N PRO A 224 -18.98 -21.16 -4.79
CA PRO A 224 -19.21 -22.51 -4.24
C PRO A 224 -19.26 -23.60 -5.32
#